data_AF-A0A142XKU9-F1
#
_entry.id   AF-A0A142XKU9-F1
#
_cell.length_a   1.000
_cell.length_b   1.000
_cell.length_c   1.000
_cell.angle_alpha   90.00
_cell.angle_beta   90.00
_cell.angle_gamma   90.00
#
_symmetry.space_group_name_H-M   'P 1'
#
loop_
_entity.id
_entity.type
_entity.pdbx_description
1 polymer ?
#
loop_
_entity_poly.entity_id
_entity_poly.type
_entity_poly.pdbx_seq_one_letter_code
_entity_poly.pdbx_strand_id
1 'polypeptide(L)' 'MLGNVAGSNLFNVLLILGGTAIVQPMDVPATALALDLPAMAGFAVLLMLVVANGLRVHRWEGAVLVAAYTGFVAWQVTRA' A
#
# COMPACT_ATOMS: atom_id res chain seq x y z
N MET A 1 -4.18 1.40 -17.57
CA MET A 1 -4.63 2.07 -16.33
C MET A 1 -3.80 1.68 -15.10
N LEU A 2 -3.27 0.46 -15.01
CA LEU A 2 -2.44 0.04 -13.88
C LEU A 2 -1.24 0.96 -13.60
N GLY A 3 -0.56 1.44 -14.66
CA GLY A 3 0.51 2.43 -14.52
C GLY A 3 0.06 3.74 -13.87
N ASN A 4 -1.21 4.13 -14.03
CA ASN A 4 -1.75 5.29 -13.34
C ASN A 4 -1.91 5.02 -11.83
N VAL A 5 -2.38 3.83 -11.46
CA VAL A 5 -2.53 3.42 -10.06
C VAL A 5 -1.17 3.32 -9.37
N ALA A 6 -0.21 2.64 -9.99
CA ALA A 6 1.15 2.54 -9.44
C ALA A 6 1.85 3.91 -9.39
N GLY A 7 1.73 4.70 -10.46
CA GLY A 7 2.34 6.02 -10.58
C GLY A 7 1.77 7.04 -9.59
N SER A 8 0.44 7.09 -9.42
CA SER A 8 -0.19 8.02 -8.48
C SER A 8 0.15 7.70 -7.02
N ASN A 9 0.25 6.41 -6.67
CA ASN A 9 0.67 6.00 -5.32
C ASN A 9 2.14 6.35 -5.06
N LEU A 10 3.03 6.08 -6.02
CA LEU A 10 4.44 6.42 -5.88
C LEU A 10 4.64 7.95 -5.80
N PHE A 11 3.92 8.71 -6.63
CA PHE A 11 3.94 10.17 -6.60
C PHE A 11 3.45 10.72 -5.25
N ASN A 12 2.36 10.18 -4.69
CA ASN A 12 1.88 10.62 -3.38
C ASN A 12 2.89 10.35 -2.26
N VAL A 13 3.52 9.17 -2.23
CA VAL A 13 4.54 8.86 -1.20
C VAL A 13 5.77 9.74 -1.36
N LEU A 14 6.29 9.91 -2.58
CA LEU A 14 7.53 10.68 -2.77
C LEU A 14 7.30 12.18 -2.66
N LEU A 15 6.27 12.72 -3.32
CA LEU A 15 6.03 14.15 -3.40
C LEU A 15 5.29 14.69 -2.18
N ILE A 16 4.20 14.04 -1.76
CA ILE A 16 3.37 14.54 -0.66
C ILE A 16 4.00 14.15 0.67
N LEU A 17 4.18 12.84 0.94
CA LEU A 17 4.74 12.39 2.22
C LEU A 17 6.21 12.83 2.37
N GLY A 18 7.03 12.68 1.33
CA GLY A 18 8.41 13.16 1.33
C GLY A 18 8.52 14.69 1.42
N GLY A 19 7.71 15.42 0.65
CA GLY A 19 7.69 16.89 0.68
C GLY A 19 7.24 17.44 2.03
N THR A 20 6.19 16.86 2.62
CA THR A 20 5.72 17.26 3.97
C THR A 20 6.77 16.96 5.03
N ALA A 21 7.46 15.81 4.98
CA ALA A 21 8.54 15.48 5.92
C ALA A 21 9.73 16.45 5.88
N ILE A 22 10.02 17.08 4.73
CA ILE A 22 11.07 18.11 4.58
C ILE A 22 10.63 19.42 5.24
N VAL A 23 9.38 19.83 5.04
CA VAL A 23 8.86 21.11 5.54
C VAL A 23 8.56 21.03 7.05
N GLN A 24 7.93 19.95 7.49
CA GLN A 24 7.55 19.69 8.87
C GLN A 24 7.91 18.25 9.21
N PRO A 25 8.96 18.02 10.02
CA PRO A 25 9.29 16.69 10.51
C PRO A 25 8.08 16.09 11.22
N MET A 26 7.58 14.98 10.69
CA MET A 26 6.45 14.26 11.26
C MET A 26 6.97 13.22 12.24
N ASP A 27 6.53 13.27 13.50
CA ASP A 27 6.75 12.18 14.45
C ASP A 27 5.88 11.00 14.05
N VAL A 28 6.49 10.02 13.37
CA VAL A 28 5.83 8.78 12.96
C VAL A 28 5.92 7.79 14.12
N PRO A 29 4.80 7.22 14.59
CA PRO A 29 4.81 6.19 15.62
C PRO A 29 5.68 5.00 15.20
N ALA A 30 6.52 4.49 16.11
CA ALA A 30 7.39 3.35 15.81
C ALA A 30 6.61 2.11 15.34
N THR A 31 5.37 1.95 15.80
CA THR A 31 4.43 0.90 15.35
C THR A 31 4.06 1.05 13.87
N ALA A 32 3.80 2.27 13.41
CA ALA A 32 3.50 2.55 12.00
C ALA A 32 4.73 2.27 11.11
N LEU A 33 5.92 2.60 11.59
CA LEU A 33 7.17 2.31 10.87
C LEU A 33 7.45 0.80 10.77
N ALA A 34 7.17 0.06 11.84
CA ALA A 34 7.48 -1.37 11.94
C ALA A 34 6.42 -2.29 11.33
N LEU A 35 5.16 -1.83 11.19
CA LEU A 35 4.05 -2.67 10.71
C LEU A 35 3.38 -2.10 9.46
N ASP A 36 3.01 -0.82 9.46
CA ASP A 36 2.20 -0.24 8.38
C ASP A 36 3.02 -0.12 7.09
N LEU A 37 4.23 0.42 7.20
CA LEU A 37 5.17 0.56 6.07
C LEU A 37 5.51 -0.80 5.41
N PRO A 38 5.98 -1.82 6.14
CA PRO A 38 6.25 -3.13 5.54
C PRO A 38 5.00 -3.83 5.03
N ALA A 39 3.83 -3.63 5.66
CA ALA A 39 2.57 -4.15 5.12
C ALA A 39 2.18 -3.49 3.80
N MET A 40 2.31 -2.16 3.68
CA MET A 40 2.08 -1.45 2.41
C MET A 40 3.03 -1.94 1.32
N ALA A 41 4.30 -2.17 1.65
CA ALA A 41 5.27 -2.77 0.72
C ALA A 41 4.85 -4.21 0.32
N GLY A 42 4.38 -5.01 1.27
CA GLY A 42 3.85 -6.35 1.02
C GLY A 42 2.66 -6.35 0.06
N PHE A 43 1.72 -5.42 0.23
CA PHE A 43 0.59 -5.25 -0.70
C PHE A 43 1.04 -4.80 -2.09
N ALA A 44 2.05 -3.94 -2.20
CA ALA A 44 2.63 -3.55 -3.48
C ALA A 44 3.27 -4.73 -4.21
N VAL A 45 4.00 -5.60 -3.48
CA VAL A 45 4.57 -6.84 -4.03
C VAL A 45 3.47 -7.80 -4.45
N LEU A 46 2.45 -8.01 -3.61
CA LEU A 46 1.30 -8.86 -3.93
C LEU A 46 0.61 -8.41 -5.22
N LEU A 47 0.41 -7.09 -5.37
CA LEU A 47 -0.16 -6.50 -6.58
C LEU A 47 0.75 -6.75 -7.81
N MET A 48 2.07 -6.63 -7.67
CA MET A 48 3.01 -6.95 -8.76
C MET A 48 2.92 -8.41 -9.18
N LEU A 49 2.82 -9.35 -8.22
CA LEU A 49 2.70 -10.78 -8.51
C LEU A 49 1.40 -11.10 -9.26
N VAL A 50 0.29 -10.51 -8.84
CA VAL A 50 -1.01 -10.66 -9.52
C VAL A 50 -0.94 -10.18 -10.97
N VAL A 51 -0.26 -9.06 -11.20
CA VAL A 51 -0.18 -8.42 -12.51
C VAL A 51 0.85 -9.08 -13.43
N ALA A 52 1.83 -9.81 -12.87
CA ALA A 52 2.97 -10.37 -13.60
C ALA A 52 2.57 -11.31 -14.75
N ASN A 53 1.41 -11.97 -14.67
CA ASN A 53 0.95 -12.94 -15.67
C ASN A 53 0.34 -12.34 -16.95
N GLY A 54 0.19 -11.02 -17.06
CA GLY A 54 -0.36 -10.43 -18.29
C GLY A 54 -0.82 -8.97 -18.21
N LEU A 55 -0.37 -8.22 -17.20
CA LEU A 55 -0.74 -6.81 -16.99
C LEU A 55 -2.25 -6.56 -16.87
N ARG A 56 -3.02 -7.61 -16.58
CA ARG A 56 -4.48 -7.59 -16.42
C ARG A 56 -4.83 -8.17 -15.07
N VAL A 57 -5.80 -7.54 -14.41
CA VAL A 57 -6.34 -8.02 -13.13
C VAL A 57 -7.72 -8.62 -13.40
N HIS A 58 -7.87 -9.92 -13.18
CA HIS A 58 -9.14 -10.61 -13.22
C HIS A 58 -9.98 -10.28 -11.98
N ARG A 59 -11.31 -10.42 -12.09
CA ARG A 59 -12.25 -10.13 -10.98
C ARG A 59 -11.92 -10.90 -9.70
N TRP A 60 -11.46 -12.14 -9.84
CA TRP A 60 -11.10 -12.98 -8.70
C TRP A 60 -9.78 -12.52 -8.04
N GLU A 61 -8.80 -12.07 -8.82
CA GLU A 61 -7.54 -11.52 -8.30
C GLU A 61 -7.77 -10.21 -7.54
N GLY A 62 -8.66 -9.36 -8.07
CA GLY A 62 -9.14 -8.18 -7.37
C GLY A 62 -9.85 -8.52 -6.06
N ALA A 63 -10.67 -9.58 -6.04
CA ALA A 63 -11.32 -10.04 -4.82
C ALA A 63 -10.31 -10.52 -3.77
N VAL A 64 -9.24 -11.22 -4.17
CA VAL A 64 -8.14 -11.63 -3.28
C VAL A 64 -7.43 -10.42 -2.68
N LEU A 65 -7.12 -9.40 -3.49
CA LEU A 65 -6.50 -8.16 -3.03
C LEU A 65 -7.39 -7.42 -2.02
N VAL A 66 -8.70 -7.33 -2.29
CA VAL A 66 -9.66 -6.70 -1.37
C VAL A 66 -9.80 -7.51 -0.08
N ALA A 67 -9.87 -8.84 -0.15
CA ALA A 67 -9.93 -9.70 1.03
C ALA A 67 -8.67 -9.57 1.89
N ALA A 68 -7.48 -9.53 1.27
CA ALA A 68 -6.22 -9.34 1.98
C ALA A 68 -6.16 -7.96 2.65
N TYR A 69 -6.58 -6.89 1.96
CA TYR A 69 -6.61 -5.54 2.53
C TYR A 69 -7.61 -5.42 3.69
N THR A 70 -8.84 -5.91 3.51
CA THR A 70 -9.86 -5.87 4.57
C THR A 70 -9.45 -6.71 5.78
N GLY A 71 -8.84 -7.89 5.58
CA GLY A 71 -8.28 -8.69 6.67
C GLY A 71 -7.19 -7.96 7.44
N PHE A 72 -6.30 -7.26 6.74
CA PHE A 72 -5.26 -6.44 7.36
C PHE A 72 -5.85 -5.27 8.17
N VAL A 73 -6.81 -4.53 7.60
CA VAL A 73 -7.48 -3.42 8.30
C VAL A 73 -8.23 -3.93 9.53
N ALA A 74 -8.96 -5.04 9.42
CA ALA A 74 -9.66 -5.64 10.55
C ALA A 74 -8.68 -6.04 11.67
N TRP A 75 -7.55 -6.65 11.31
CA TRP A 75 -6.51 -7.00 12.26
C TRP A 75 -5.89 -5.77 12.94
N GLN A 76 -5.66 -4.68 12.20
CA GLN A 76 -5.18 -3.43 12.79
C GLN A 76 -6.19 -2.84 13.78
N VAL A 77 -7.47 -2.78 13.41
CA VAL A 77 -8.53 -2.24 14.28
C VAL A 77 -8.66 -3.05 15.56
N THR A 78 -8.50 -4.39 15.52
CA THR A 78 -8.52 -5.21 16.74
C THR A 78 -7.29 -5.05 17.64
N ARG A 79 -6.22 -4.40 17.15
CA ARG A 79 -4.97 -4.18 17.89
C ARG A 79 -4.77 -2.73 18.34
N ALA A 80 -5.58 -1.80 17.82
CA ALA A 80 -5.62 -0.40 18.24
C ALA A 80 -6.44 -0.26 19.54
#